data_AF-A0A935HYU6-F1
#
_entry.id   AF-A0A935HYU6-F1
#
_cell.length_a   1.000
_cell.length_b   1.000
_cell.length_c   1.000
_cell.angle_alpha   90.00
_cell.angle_beta   90.00
_cell.angle_gamma   90.00
#
_symmetry.space_group_name_H-M   'P 1'
#
loop_
_entity.id
_entity.type
_entity.pdbx_description
1 polymer ?
#
loop_
_entity_poly.entity_id
_entity_poly.type
_entity_poly.pdbx_seq_one_letter_code
_entity_poly.pdbx_strand_id
1 'polypeptide(L)'
;MNTENVTGDTLCIKLSPPFGYWKFDYAGVIYESSAPVNVTELQLTYAADEKGKDLKTSLSGIDGNYYSMPEMTNYANIEFEVPAPVENMKRSLFLKTTGYYEIHLKKDKPEQTELIEKIYNTPGLILEVTMNEYIKMIKSFGLNDK
;
A
#
# COMPACT_ATOMS: atom_id res chain seq x y z
N MET A 1 -2.31 -18.00 6.43
CA MET A 1 -2.55 -18.93 7.56
C MET A 1 -3.56 -19.96 7.07
N ASN A 2 -3.22 -21.24 7.10
CA ASN A 2 -4.15 -22.33 6.81
C ASN A 2 -4.76 -22.77 8.16
N THR A 3 -6.10 -22.76 8.26
CA THR A 3 -6.85 -23.13 9.47
C THR A 3 -7.60 -24.47 9.32
N GLU A 4 -7.33 -25.25 8.28
CA GLU A 4 -8.00 -26.54 7.99
C GLU A 4 -7.91 -27.57 9.13
N ASN A 5 -6.95 -27.39 10.05
CA ASN A 5 -6.72 -28.29 11.19
C ASN A 5 -7.09 -27.69 12.56
N VAL A 6 -7.78 -26.54 12.60
CA VAL A 6 -8.27 -25.97 13.87
C VAL A 6 -9.57 -26.69 14.25
N THR A 7 -9.50 -27.57 15.24
CA THR A 7 -10.67 -28.27 15.79
C THR A 7 -11.30 -27.45 16.90
N GLY A 8 -12.55 -27.01 16.73
CA GLY A 8 -13.32 -26.25 17.72
C GLY A 8 -14.13 -25.11 17.09
N ASP A 9 -14.91 -24.42 17.91
CA ASP A 9 -15.72 -23.24 17.54
C ASP A 9 -14.97 -21.90 17.71
N THR A 10 -13.72 -21.96 18.19
CA THR A 10 -12.92 -20.80 18.57
C THR A 10 -11.61 -20.74 17.77
N LEU A 11 -11.39 -19.62 17.07
CA LEU A 11 -10.12 -19.33 16.38
C LEU A 11 -9.23 -18.43 17.24
N CYS A 12 -8.12 -18.97 17.74
CA CYS A 12 -7.10 -18.21 18.48
C CYS A 12 -5.92 -17.85 17.57
N ILE A 13 -5.70 -16.55 17.34
CA ILE A 13 -4.56 -16.04 16.56
C ILE A 13 -3.59 -15.34 17.52
N LYS A 14 -2.35 -15.85 17.60
CA LYS A 14 -1.26 -15.19 18.30
C LYS A 14 -0.32 -14.52 17.30
N LEU A 15 -0.19 -13.21 17.41
CA LEU A 15 0.81 -12.42 16.69
C LEU A 15 2.01 -12.18 17.62
N SER A 16 3.24 -12.27 17.11
CA SER A 16 4.45 -12.04 17.91
C SER A 16 5.50 -11.29 17.07
N PRO A 17 5.26 -10.00 16.75
CA PRO A 17 6.22 -9.20 16.00
C PRO A 17 7.40 -8.76 16.88
N PRO A 18 8.52 -8.35 16.26
CA PRO A 18 9.63 -7.68 16.97
C PRO A 18 9.18 -6.38 17.65
N PHE A 19 9.87 -6.02 18.73
CA PHE A 19 9.61 -4.77 19.46
C PHE A 19 9.84 -3.55 18.55
N GLY A 20 8.89 -2.60 18.54
CA GLY A 20 8.97 -1.37 17.75
C GLY A 20 8.42 -1.45 16.31
N TYR A 21 7.97 -2.62 15.85
CA TYR A 21 7.41 -2.80 14.51
C TYR A 21 5.97 -3.30 14.57
N TRP A 22 5.03 -2.41 14.27
CA TRP A 22 3.62 -2.74 14.09
C TRP A 22 3.11 -2.06 12.82
N LYS A 23 2.62 -2.84 11.86
CA LYS A 23 1.52 -2.40 10.99
C LYS A 23 0.66 -3.62 10.64
N PHE A 24 -0.33 -3.89 11.48
CA PHE A 24 -1.47 -4.72 11.09
C PHE A 24 -2.59 -3.76 10.75
N ASP A 25 -2.96 -3.71 9.47
CA ASP A 25 -4.02 -2.83 8.99
C ASP A 25 -5.39 -3.47 9.29
N TYR A 26 -5.55 -4.72 8.89
CA TYR A 26 -6.75 -5.51 9.18
C TYR A 26 -6.45 -7.02 9.17
N ALA A 27 -7.27 -7.78 9.89
CA ALA A 27 -7.38 -9.23 9.76
C ALA A 27 -8.88 -9.58 9.64
N GLY A 28 -9.23 -10.37 8.63
CA GLY A 28 -10.59 -10.83 8.39
C GLY A 28 -10.67 -12.36 8.45
N VAL A 29 -11.75 -12.88 9.02
CA VAL A 29 -12.04 -14.31 9.07
C VAL A 29 -13.42 -14.53 8.45
N ILE A 30 -13.51 -15.45 7.51
CA ILE A 30 -14.75 -15.83 6.86
C ILE A 30 -15.04 -17.28 7.25
N TYR A 31 -16.15 -17.48 7.96
CA TYR A 31 -16.60 -18.81 8.41
C TYR A 31 -17.67 -19.41 7.48
N GLU A 32 -18.24 -18.60 6.60
CA GLU A 32 -19.29 -19.02 5.67
C GLU A 32 -18.69 -19.43 4.32
N SER A 33 -19.30 -20.41 3.65
CA SER A 33 -18.99 -20.69 2.26
C SER A 33 -19.37 -19.49 1.40
N SER A 34 -18.45 -19.03 0.55
CA SER A 34 -18.69 -17.92 -0.39
C SER A 34 -20.00 -18.11 -1.14
N ALA A 35 -20.94 -17.17 -0.98
CA ALA A 35 -22.05 -17.05 -1.92
C ALA A 35 -21.48 -16.79 -3.33
N PRO A 36 -22.13 -17.29 -4.40
CA PRO A 36 -21.69 -16.98 -5.76
C PRO A 36 -21.81 -15.47 -6.00
N VAL A 37 -20.68 -14.83 -6.28
CA VAL A 37 -20.63 -13.42 -6.69
C VAL A 37 -20.46 -13.34 -8.20
N ASN A 38 -21.27 -12.49 -8.83
CA ASN A 38 -21.08 -12.15 -10.24
C ASN A 38 -20.08 -10.99 -10.33
N VAL A 39 -18.93 -11.25 -10.94
CA VAL A 39 -17.89 -10.24 -11.16
C VAL A 39 -17.90 -9.83 -12.62
N THR A 40 -17.99 -8.53 -12.88
CA THR A 40 -17.85 -7.95 -14.21
C THR A 40 -16.66 -7.01 -14.20
N GLU A 41 -15.64 -7.31 -15.01
CA GLU A 41 -14.55 -6.37 -15.24
C GLU A 41 -14.98 -5.33 -16.27
N LEU A 42 -14.83 -4.04 -15.92
CA LEU A 42 -15.18 -2.92 -16.78
C LEU A 42 -13.94 -2.47 -17.56
N GLN A 43 -14.14 -2.17 -18.83
CA GLN A 43 -13.11 -1.57 -19.67
C GLN A 43 -13.10 -0.05 -19.48
N LEU A 44 -11.92 0.52 -19.50
CA LEU A 44 -11.70 1.96 -19.42
C LEU A 44 -12.31 2.64 -20.66
N THR A 45 -13.24 3.56 -20.47
CA THR A 45 -13.89 4.28 -21.59
C THR A 45 -13.18 5.58 -21.91
N TYR A 46 -12.67 6.26 -20.89
CA TYR A 46 -11.94 7.51 -20.99
C TYR A 46 -10.77 7.55 -20.02
N ALA A 47 -9.65 8.14 -20.44
CA ALA A 47 -8.60 8.54 -19.52
C ALA A 47 -7.80 9.73 -20.05
N ALA A 48 -7.54 10.71 -19.19
CA ALA A 48 -6.69 11.85 -19.51
C ALA A 48 -5.91 12.38 -18.31
N ASP A 49 -4.75 12.99 -18.57
CA ASP A 49 -3.95 13.69 -17.55
C ASP A 49 -4.54 15.07 -17.18
N GLU A 50 -3.86 15.79 -16.28
CA GLU A 50 -4.26 17.14 -15.86
C GLU A 50 -4.24 18.19 -16.97
N LYS A 51 -3.67 17.87 -18.14
CA LYS A 51 -3.57 18.72 -19.33
C LYS A 51 -4.52 18.24 -20.45
N GLY A 52 -5.31 17.21 -20.20
CA GLY A 52 -6.22 16.62 -21.19
C GLY A 52 -5.55 15.71 -22.21
N LYS A 53 -4.29 15.30 -21.99
CA LYS A 53 -3.62 14.32 -22.85
C LYS A 53 -4.25 12.94 -22.64
N ASP A 54 -4.58 12.26 -23.73
CA ASP A 54 -5.12 10.91 -23.70
C ASP A 54 -4.14 9.92 -23.05
N LEU A 55 -4.64 9.20 -22.04
CA LEU A 55 -3.93 8.14 -21.31
C LEU A 55 -4.56 6.76 -21.50
N LYS A 56 -5.63 6.65 -22.29
CA LYS A 56 -6.44 5.43 -22.40
C LYS A 56 -5.60 4.24 -22.80
N THR A 57 -4.76 4.39 -23.83
CA THR A 57 -3.89 3.29 -24.30
C THR A 57 -2.91 2.85 -23.20
N SER A 58 -2.27 3.79 -22.51
CA SER A 58 -1.32 3.50 -21.43
C SER A 58 -1.94 2.87 -20.19
N LEU A 59 -3.24 3.10 -19.95
CA LEU A 59 -3.93 2.63 -18.74
C LEU A 59 -4.92 1.48 -18.99
N SER A 60 -5.11 1.02 -20.24
CA SER A 60 -6.09 -0.03 -20.56
C SER A 60 -5.57 -1.46 -20.29
N GLY A 61 -4.28 -1.63 -19.95
CA GLY A 61 -3.66 -2.95 -19.81
C GLY A 61 -2.69 -3.04 -18.64
N ILE A 62 -2.35 -4.29 -18.28
CA ILE A 62 -1.26 -4.60 -17.36
C ILE A 62 -0.09 -5.11 -18.20
N ASP A 63 0.58 -4.18 -18.89
CA ASP A 63 1.66 -4.44 -19.85
C ASP A 63 3.03 -3.97 -19.34
N GLY A 64 3.10 -3.48 -18.10
CA GLY A 64 4.30 -2.88 -17.50
C GLY A 64 4.56 -1.43 -17.91
N ASN A 65 3.70 -0.83 -18.74
CA ASN A 65 3.75 0.59 -19.04
C ASN A 65 2.93 1.36 -18.01
N TYR A 66 3.61 2.23 -17.25
CA TYR A 66 2.98 3.03 -16.20
C TYR A 66 2.88 4.50 -16.60
N TYR A 67 1.76 5.14 -16.22
CA TYR A 67 1.69 6.59 -16.26
C TYR A 67 2.50 7.17 -15.09
N SER A 68 3.54 7.95 -15.41
CA SER A 68 4.42 8.58 -14.42
C SER A 68 3.83 9.89 -13.92
N MET A 69 3.71 10.04 -12.60
CA MET A 69 3.24 11.25 -11.91
C MET A 69 4.38 11.84 -11.05
N PRO A 70 5.42 12.45 -11.66
CA PRO A 70 6.58 12.95 -10.92
C PRO A 70 6.30 14.17 -10.05
N GLU A 71 5.25 14.93 -10.36
CA GLU A 71 4.85 16.11 -9.60
C GLU A 71 3.62 15.81 -8.76
N MET A 72 3.54 16.39 -7.55
CA MET A 72 2.40 16.22 -6.64
C MET A 72 1.07 16.75 -7.21
N THR A 73 1.13 17.52 -8.30
CA THR A 73 -0.04 18.05 -9.02
C THR A 73 -0.48 17.17 -10.19
N ASN A 74 0.28 16.13 -10.56
CA ASN A 74 -0.13 15.22 -11.63
C ASN A 74 -1.28 14.33 -11.14
N TYR A 75 -2.28 14.15 -12.00
CA TYR A 75 -3.38 13.22 -11.77
C TYR A 75 -3.87 12.65 -13.10
N ALA A 76 -4.66 11.59 -13.02
CA ALA A 76 -5.37 11.03 -14.17
C ALA A 76 -6.86 10.95 -13.84
N ASN A 77 -7.69 11.50 -14.72
CA ASN A 77 -9.13 11.26 -14.69
C ASN A 77 -9.40 10.01 -15.51
N ILE A 78 -10.13 9.05 -14.93
CA ILE A 78 -10.52 7.79 -15.59
C ILE A 78 -12.01 7.56 -15.45
N GLU A 79 -12.63 7.02 -16.49
CA GLU A 79 -14.06 6.71 -16.49
C GLU A 79 -14.33 5.28 -16.99
N PHE A 80 -15.42 4.71 -16.48
CA PHE A 80 -15.91 3.38 -16.82
C PHE A 80 -17.41 3.48 -17.08
N GLU A 81 -17.90 2.69 -18.03
CA GLU A 81 -19.34 2.57 -18.25
C GLU A 81 -19.96 1.70 -17.15
N VAL A 82 -20.97 2.24 -16.46
CA VAL A 82 -21.64 1.57 -15.35
C VAL A 82 -22.74 0.65 -15.90
N PRO A 83 -22.69 -0.68 -15.65
CA PRO A 83 -23.75 -1.58 -16.09
C PRO A 83 -25.11 -1.26 -15.44
N ALA A 84 -26.19 -1.72 -16.06
CA ALA A 84 -27.53 -1.63 -15.48
C ALA A 84 -27.60 -2.36 -14.12
N PRO A 85 -28.41 -1.87 -13.16
CA PRO A 85 -28.62 -2.55 -11.89
C PRO A 85 -29.31 -3.90 -12.11
N VAL A 86 -28.95 -4.89 -11.30
CA VAL A 86 -29.61 -6.20 -11.28
C VAL A 86 -30.63 -6.22 -10.15
N GLU A 87 -31.85 -6.66 -10.45
CA GLU A 87 -32.94 -6.72 -9.47
C GLU A 87 -32.55 -7.57 -8.26
N ASN A 88 -32.93 -7.12 -7.06
CA ASN A 88 -32.64 -7.78 -5.78
C ASN A 88 -31.15 -7.98 -5.45
N MET A 89 -30.23 -7.30 -6.16
CA MET A 89 -28.80 -7.30 -5.86
C MET A 89 -28.30 -5.93 -5.42
N LYS A 90 -27.29 -5.92 -4.54
CA LYS A 90 -26.50 -4.73 -4.21
C LYS A 90 -25.20 -4.75 -5.01
N ARG A 91 -24.73 -3.57 -5.43
CA ARG A 91 -23.47 -3.41 -6.15
C ARG A 91 -22.38 -2.92 -5.22
N SER A 92 -21.20 -3.51 -5.36
CA SER A 92 -19.95 -3.01 -4.81
C SER A 92 -19.00 -2.70 -5.96
N LEU A 93 -18.17 -1.67 -5.79
CA LEU A 93 -17.18 -1.24 -6.78
C LEU A 93 -15.80 -1.41 -6.16
N PHE A 94 -14.90 -2.01 -6.93
CA PHE A 94 -13.50 -2.18 -6.57
C PHE A 94 -12.65 -1.64 -7.70
N LEU A 95 -11.76 -0.71 -7.37
CA LEU A 95 -10.73 -0.25 -8.31
C LEU A 95 -9.50 -1.13 -8.14
N LYS A 96 -9.11 -1.83 -9.21
CA LYS A 96 -7.90 -2.64 -9.26
C LYS A 96 -6.82 -1.88 -10.02
N THR A 97 -5.76 -1.50 -9.35
CA THR A 97 -4.59 -0.84 -9.94
C THR A 97 -3.31 -1.60 -9.62
N THR A 98 -2.29 -1.45 -10.47
CA THR A 98 -0.95 -2.05 -10.29
C THR A 98 0.12 -0.99 -10.02
N GLY A 99 -0.28 0.26 -9.83
CA GLY A 99 0.62 1.38 -9.59
C GLY A 99 1.36 1.25 -8.28
N TYR A 100 2.55 1.87 -8.22
CA TYR A 100 3.37 1.98 -7.03
C TYR A 100 3.78 3.43 -6.83
N TYR A 101 4.11 3.79 -5.60
CA TYR A 101 4.61 5.11 -5.26
C TYR A 101 6.12 5.04 -5.08
N GLU A 102 6.82 6.00 -5.68
CA GLU A 102 8.18 6.32 -5.28
C GLU A 102 8.14 7.43 -4.25
N ILE A 103 8.88 7.26 -3.16
CA ILE A 103 8.99 8.33 -2.16
C ILE A 103 9.91 9.39 -2.75
N HIS A 104 9.42 10.63 -2.83
CA HIS A 104 10.21 11.80 -3.22
C HIS A 104 11.22 12.16 -2.11
N LEU A 105 12.25 11.33 -1.95
CA LEU A 105 13.38 11.58 -1.06
C LEU A 105 14.53 12.17 -1.87
N LYS A 106 15.25 13.12 -1.27
CA LYS A 106 16.55 13.52 -1.78
C LYS A 106 17.49 12.32 -1.63
N LYS A 107 17.92 11.74 -2.76
CA LYS A 107 18.91 10.65 -2.83
C LYS A 107 20.33 11.22 -2.90
N ASP A 108 20.61 12.25 -2.11
CA ASP A 108 21.88 12.98 -2.08
C ASP A 108 22.94 12.32 -1.18
N LYS A 109 22.53 11.30 -0.41
CA LYS A 109 23.41 10.49 0.44
C LYS A 109 23.65 9.11 -0.17
N PRO A 110 24.84 8.51 0.06
CA PRO A 110 25.13 7.16 -0.39
C PRO A 110 24.22 6.13 0.29
N GLU A 111 23.99 5.01 -0.39
CA GLU A 111 23.26 3.87 0.17
C GLU A 111 23.97 3.35 1.43
N GLN A 112 23.19 3.00 2.45
CA GLN A 112 23.70 2.53 3.75
C GLN A 112 23.39 1.04 3.97
N THR A 113 23.64 0.20 2.97
CA THR A 113 23.28 -1.23 2.96
C THR A 113 23.82 -1.99 4.18
N GLU A 114 25.08 -1.74 4.56
CA GLU A 114 25.69 -2.36 5.76
C GLU A 114 24.95 -2.01 7.05
N LEU A 115 24.45 -0.78 7.18
CA LEU A 115 23.68 -0.36 8.36
C LEU A 115 22.32 -1.05 8.39
N ILE A 116 21.66 -1.17 7.23
CA ILE A 116 20.38 -1.88 7.10
C ILE A 116 20.54 -3.36 7.47
N GLU A 117 21.59 -4.02 6.98
CA GLU A 117 21.90 -5.41 7.34
C GLU A 117 22.15 -5.57 8.84
N LYS A 118 22.91 -4.65 9.46
CA LYS A 118 23.15 -4.67 10.92
C LYS A 118 21.84 -4.50 11.70
N ILE A 119 21.00 -3.54 11.30
CA ILE A 119 19.68 -3.31 11.91
C ILE A 119 18.82 -4.57 11.84
N TYR A 120 18.80 -5.24 10.70
CA TYR A 120 17.99 -6.45 10.50
C TYR A 120 18.44 -7.61 11.39
N ASN A 121 19.76 -7.79 11.55
CA ASN A 121 20.33 -8.92 12.25
C ASN A 121 20.60 -8.69 13.75
N THR A 122 20.43 -7.45 14.23
CA THR A 122 20.73 -7.09 15.63
C THR A 122 19.46 -6.59 16.34
N PRO A 123 18.84 -7.41 17.21
CA PRO A 123 17.68 -6.99 17.98
C PRO A 123 17.92 -5.67 18.74
N GLY A 124 16.99 -4.73 18.61
CA GLY A 124 17.04 -3.43 19.31
C GLY A 124 17.91 -2.35 18.65
N LEU A 125 18.81 -2.69 17.74
CA LEU A 125 19.73 -1.73 17.11
C LEU A 125 19.00 -0.61 16.35
N ILE A 126 17.85 -0.91 15.75
CA ILE A 126 17.00 0.11 15.12
C ILE A 126 16.67 1.26 16.07
N LEU A 127 16.33 0.97 17.34
CA LEU A 127 15.93 1.99 18.30
C LEU A 127 17.11 2.90 18.63
N GLU A 128 18.30 2.32 18.83
CA GLU A 128 19.52 3.08 19.10
C GLU A 128 19.85 4.00 17.93
N VAL A 129 19.80 3.49 16.70
CA VAL A 129 20.07 4.26 15.48
C VAL A 129 19.05 5.40 15.33
N THR A 130 17.75 5.11 15.46
CA THR A 130 16.69 6.12 15.34
C THR A 130 16.78 7.18 16.43
N MET A 131 17.05 6.81 17.69
CA MET A 131 17.19 7.77 18.79
C MET A 131 18.41 8.68 18.59
N ASN A 132 19.53 8.14 18.11
CA ASN A 132 20.71 8.94 17.82
C ASN A 132 20.46 9.96 16.70
N GLU A 133 19.77 9.56 15.63
CA GLU A 133 19.39 10.49 14.55
C GLU A 133 18.38 11.53 15.03
N TYR A 134 17.40 11.15 15.86
CA TYR A 134 16.44 12.05 16.47
C TYR A 134 17.12 13.11 17.35
N ILE A 135 18.08 12.72 18.19
CA ILE A 135 18.85 13.64 19.04
C ILE A 135 19.67 14.60 18.17
N LYS A 136 20.33 14.12 17.11
CA LYS A 136 21.05 14.99 16.16
C LYS A 136 20.12 16.00 15.50
N MET A 137 18.93 15.55 15.10
CA MET A 137 17.90 16.40 14.50
C MET A 137 17.48 17.51 15.47
N ILE A 138 17.11 17.17 16.72
CA ILE A 138 16.75 18.17 17.75
C ILE A 138 17.88 19.19 17.97
N LYS A 139 19.12 18.72 18.11
CA LYS A 139 20.29 19.60 18.28
C LYS A 139 20.48 20.55 17.09
N SER A 140 20.23 20.07 15.86
CA SER A 140 20.32 20.91 14.66
C SER A 140 19.26 22.02 14.60
N PHE A 141 18.13 21.84 15.30
CA PHE A 141 17.07 22.84 15.44
C PHE A 141 17.27 23.81 16.62
N GLY A 142 18.38 23.71 17.37
CA GLY A 142 18.72 24.64 18.45
C GLY A 142 17.87 24.49 19.72
N LEU A 143 17.08 23.41 19.83
CA LEU A 143 16.40 23.03 21.07
C LEU A 143 17.41 22.35 21.99
N ASN A 144 18.26 23.14 22.63
CA ASN A 144 19.04 22.66 23.78
C ASN A 144 18.11 22.61 24.99
N ASP A 145 18.06 21.45 25.65
CA ASP A 145 17.37 21.26 26.92
C ASP A 145 17.72 22.40 27.90
N LYS A 146 16.68 23.03 28.44
CA LYS A 146 16.80 23.83 29.67
C LYS A 146 16.81 22.90 30.88
#